data_AF-A0A6I9MXQ6-F1
#
_entry.id   AF-A0A6I9MXQ6-F1
#
_cell.length_a   1.000
_cell.length_b   1.000
_cell.length_c   1.000
_cell.angle_alpha   90.00
_cell.angle_beta   90.00
_cell.angle_gamma   90.00
#
_symmetry.space_group_name_H-M   'P 1'
#
loop_
_entity.id
_entity.type
_entity.pdbx_description
1 polymer ?
#
loop_
_entity_poly.entity_id
_entity_poly.type
_entity_poly.pdbx_seq_one_letter_code
_entity_poly.pdbx_strand_id
1 'polypeptide(L)'
;MEDFRRTYLRLCKESGVEPQESMVARLQGGGAQGSSLDLSGQSLSAETCSVLARAFQRDTVFTEVLLSDCMLSEEGAKVLLSGLSGNTTVKVLDLKVAHAQMKLVTT
;
A
#
# COMPACT_ATOMS: atom_id res chain seq x y z
N MET A 1 13.09 5.31 2.45
CA MET A 1 11.98 5.64 1.51
C MET A 1 12.26 5.08 0.11
N GLU A 2 13.46 5.29 -0.43
CA GLU A 2 13.87 4.73 -1.73
C GLU A 2 13.87 3.19 -1.76
N ASP A 3 14.13 2.53 -0.62
CA ASP A 3 14.12 1.07 -0.49
C ASP A 3 12.74 0.44 -0.73
N PHE A 4 11.68 1.03 -0.19
CA PHE A 4 10.31 0.55 -0.41
C PHE A 4 9.91 0.71 -1.88
N ARG A 5 10.20 1.88 -2.47
CA ARG A 5 9.96 2.12 -3.90
C ARG A 5 10.71 1.10 -4.77
N ARG A 6 11.98 0.83 -4.49
CA ARG A 6 12.76 -0.19 -5.21
C ARG A 6 12.14 -1.57 -5.07
N THR A 7 11.70 -1.93 -3.86
CA THR A 7 11.05 -3.21 -3.59
C THR A 7 9.74 -3.33 -4.36
N TYR A 8 8.90 -2.29 -4.35
CA TYR A 8 7.68 -2.22 -5.13
C TYR A 8 7.93 -2.39 -6.64
N LEU A 9 8.86 -1.63 -7.22
CA LEU A 9 9.19 -1.74 -8.65
C LEU A 9 9.74 -3.11 -9.03
N ARG A 10 10.53 -3.72 -8.14
CA ARG A 10 11.03 -5.09 -8.33
C ARG A 10 9.87 -6.08 -8.34
N LEU A 11 8.96 -5.99 -7.37
CA LEU A 11 7.79 -6.88 -7.28
C LEU A 11 6.83 -6.70 -8.46
N CYS A 12 6.63 -5.48 -8.96
CA CYS A 12 5.90 -5.22 -10.20
C CYS A 12 6.51 -6.02 -11.36
N LYS A 13 7.84 -5.95 -11.54
CA LYS A 13 8.54 -6.70 -12.58
C LYS A 13 8.46 -8.21 -12.38
N GLU A 14 8.54 -8.69 -11.15
CA GLU A 14 8.40 -10.12 -10.82
C GLU A 14 6.99 -10.65 -11.07
N SER A 15 5.97 -9.85 -10.80
CA SER A 15 4.57 -10.19 -11.05
C SER A 15 4.12 -9.92 -12.50
N GLY A 16 4.96 -9.29 -13.33
CA GLY A 16 4.60 -8.90 -14.70
C GLY A 16 3.55 -7.78 -14.76
N VAL A 17 3.41 -7.01 -13.68
CA VAL A 17 2.44 -5.93 -13.54
C VAL A 17 3.12 -4.59 -13.83
N GLU A 18 2.50 -3.75 -14.65
CA GLU A 18 3.00 -2.40 -14.87
C GLU A 18 2.74 -1.52 -13.63
N PRO A 19 3.79 -0.91 -13.04
CA PRO A 19 3.62 -0.03 -11.89
C PRO A 19 2.86 1.22 -12.31
N GLN A 20 1.80 1.57 -11.56
CA GLN A 20 1.07 2.81 -11.83
C GLN A 20 1.97 4.04 -11.63
N GLU A 21 1.98 4.94 -12.62
CA GLU A 21 2.80 6.15 -12.59
C GLU A 21 2.49 7.04 -11.38
N SER A 22 1.21 7.24 -11.06
CA SER A 22 0.78 8.06 -9.90
C SER A 22 1.35 7.51 -8.59
N MET A 23 1.41 6.18 -8.46
CA MET A 23 2.02 5.47 -7.33
C MET A 23 3.52 5.71 -7.25
N VAL A 24 4.24 5.55 -8.37
CA VAL A 24 5.68 5.78 -8.44
C VAL A 24 6.03 7.25 -8.19
N ALA A 25 5.19 8.16 -8.67
CA ALA A 25 5.30 9.59 -8.42
C ALA A 25 5.05 9.90 -6.93
N ARG A 26 4.05 9.26 -6.29
CA ARG A 26 3.75 9.47 -4.88
C ARG A 26 4.87 8.95 -3.97
N LEU A 27 5.39 7.76 -4.26
CA LEU A 27 6.54 7.19 -3.55
C LEU A 27 7.83 8.02 -3.75
N GLN A 28 7.94 8.80 -4.84
CA GLN A 28 9.05 9.74 -5.05
C GLN A 28 8.81 11.11 -4.43
N GLY A 29 7.59 11.62 -4.52
CA GLY A 29 7.22 13.00 -4.19
C GLY A 29 6.90 13.25 -2.72
N GLY A 30 7.27 12.32 -1.83
CA GLY A 30 7.07 12.47 -0.39
C GLY A 30 5.78 11.87 0.15
N GLY A 31 5.16 10.93 -0.56
CA GLY A 31 4.05 10.14 -0.03
C GLY A 31 4.43 9.34 1.20
N ALA A 32 5.70 8.99 1.37
CA ALA A 32 6.20 8.45 2.63
C ALA A 32 6.89 9.55 3.45
N GLN A 33 6.54 9.68 4.71
CA GLN A 33 7.17 10.61 5.65
C GLN A 33 7.50 9.86 6.94
N GLY A 34 8.79 9.65 7.18
CA GLY A 34 9.25 8.82 8.30
C GLY A 34 8.73 7.38 8.19
N SER A 35 7.92 6.97 9.16
CA SER A 35 7.26 5.66 9.21
C SER A 35 5.79 5.70 8.79
N SER A 36 5.31 6.80 8.20
CA SER A 36 3.95 6.90 7.67
C SER A 36 3.96 6.97 6.15
N LEU A 37 3.05 6.25 5.50
CA LEU A 37 2.88 6.22 4.05
C LEU A 37 1.48 6.71 3.69
N ASP A 38 1.40 7.92 3.13
CA ASP A 38 0.22 8.53 2.57
C ASP A 38 0.09 8.25 1.07
N LEU A 39 -0.88 7.42 0.75
CA LEU A 39 -1.34 7.11 -0.60
C LEU A 39 -2.79 7.59 -0.82
N SER A 40 -3.29 8.45 0.06
CA SER A 40 -4.68 8.93 -0.02
C SER A 40 -4.97 9.64 -1.35
N GLY A 41 -6.17 9.45 -1.87
CA GLY A 41 -6.62 9.99 -3.16
C GLY A 41 -5.94 9.38 -4.39
N GLN A 42 -5.17 8.29 -4.25
CA GLN A 42 -4.58 7.57 -5.38
C GLN A 42 -5.50 6.44 -5.82
N SER A 43 -5.97 6.45 -7.06
CA SER A 43 -6.75 5.33 -7.60
C SER A 43 -5.87 4.09 -7.77
N LEU A 44 -6.02 3.08 -6.92
CA LEU A 44 -5.20 1.87 -6.94
C LEU A 44 -5.92 0.74 -7.67
N SER A 45 -5.29 0.22 -8.72
CA SER A 45 -5.78 -0.96 -9.43
C SER A 45 -5.58 -2.24 -8.59
N ALA A 46 -6.37 -3.29 -8.86
CA ALA A 46 -6.26 -4.56 -8.15
C ALA A 46 -4.85 -5.17 -8.22
N GLU A 47 -4.18 -5.05 -9.37
CA GLU A 47 -2.81 -5.51 -9.55
C GLU A 47 -1.82 -4.74 -8.67
N THR A 48 -1.94 -3.41 -8.63
CA THR A 48 -1.16 -2.55 -7.74
C THR A 48 -1.37 -2.91 -6.28
N CYS A 49 -2.61 -3.18 -5.86
CA CYS A 49 -2.92 -3.63 -4.51
C CYS A 49 -2.21 -4.93 -4.15
N SER A 50 -2.16 -5.88 -5.09
CA SER A 50 -1.48 -7.16 -4.93
C SER A 50 0.04 -7.01 -4.76
N VAL A 51 0.65 -6.16 -5.58
CA VAL A 51 2.07 -5.85 -5.45
C VAL A 51 2.36 -5.12 -4.14
N LEU A 52 1.54 -4.12 -3.77
CA LEU A 52 1.65 -3.40 -2.52
C LEU A 52 1.53 -4.32 -1.31
N ALA A 53 0.58 -5.25 -1.30
CA ALA A 53 0.42 -6.23 -0.24
C ALA A 53 1.70 -7.03 0.01
N ARG A 54 2.36 -7.49 -1.06
CA ARG A 54 3.65 -8.19 -0.97
C ARG A 54 4.80 -7.27 -0.57
N ALA A 55 4.78 -6.02 -1.02
CA ALA A 55 5.77 -5.03 -0.61
C ALA A 55 5.66 -4.76 0.89
N PHE A 56 4.44 -4.56 1.40
CA PHE A 56 4.18 -4.39 2.82
C PHE A 56 4.56 -5.61 3.64
N GLN A 57 4.32 -6.85 3.21
CA GLN A 57 4.80 -8.03 3.96
C GLN A 57 6.30 -8.00 4.25
N ARG A 58 7.09 -7.40 3.36
CA ARG A 58 8.55 -7.27 3.49
C ARG A 58 8.99 -5.94 4.06
N ASP A 59 8.07 -4.99 4.20
CA ASP A 59 8.38 -3.66 4.69
C ASP A 59 8.41 -3.66 6.22
N THR A 60 9.51 -3.13 6.75
CA THR A 60 9.74 -2.97 8.19
C THR A 60 9.95 -1.51 8.57
N VAL A 61 9.49 -0.59 7.73
CA VAL A 61 9.71 0.85 7.89
C VAL A 61 8.42 1.57 8.23
N PHE A 62 7.33 1.23 7.55
CA PHE A 62 6.04 1.88 7.70
C PHE A 62 5.26 1.26 8.87
N THR A 63 4.95 2.11 9.84
CA THR A 63 4.05 1.82 10.95
C THR A 63 2.64 2.33 10.67
N GLU A 64 2.50 3.30 9.78
CA GLU A 64 1.22 3.90 9.42
C GLU A 64 1.04 3.92 7.90
N VAL A 65 -0.12 3.51 7.42
CA VAL A 65 -0.46 3.50 5.98
C VAL A 65 -1.85 4.09 5.78
N LEU A 66 -1.93 5.16 4.99
CA LEU A 66 -3.16 5.87 4.66
C LEU A 66 -3.52 5.64 3.19
N LEU A 67 -4.65 4.98 2.97
CA LEU A 67 -5.21 4.60 1.67
C LEU A 67 -6.65 5.14 1.53
N SER A 68 -6.90 6.29 2.16
CA SER A 68 -8.20 6.93 2.14
C SER A 68 -8.50 7.44 0.72
N ASP A 69 -9.71 7.18 0.22
CA ASP A 69 -10.13 7.64 -1.12
C ASP A 69 -9.34 7.02 -2.29
N CYS A 70 -8.80 5.81 -2.10
CA CYS A 70 -8.05 5.11 -3.14
C CYS A 70 -8.90 4.37 -4.19
N MET A 71 -10.24 4.52 -4.16
CA MET A 71 -11.18 3.79 -5.02
C MET A 71 -10.94 2.27 -5.03
N LEU A 72 -10.54 1.73 -3.88
CA LEU A 72 -10.21 0.31 -3.74
C LEU A 72 -11.46 -0.54 -3.92
N SER A 73 -11.40 -1.49 -4.86
CA SER A 73 -12.34 -2.60 -4.93
C SER A 73 -12.22 -3.48 -3.68
N GLU A 74 -13.31 -4.17 -3.33
CA GLU A 74 -13.34 -5.05 -2.16
C GLU A 74 -12.20 -6.09 -2.18
N GLU A 75 -11.92 -6.65 -3.36
CA GLU A 75 -10.82 -7.59 -3.56
C GLU A 75 -9.43 -6.94 -3.42
N GLY A 76 -9.26 -5.71 -3.89
CA GLY A 76 -8.01 -4.97 -3.70
C GLY A 76 -7.72 -4.71 -2.22
N ALA A 77 -8.75 -4.34 -1.46
CA ALA A 77 -8.67 -4.15 -0.03
C ALA A 77 -8.38 -5.46 0.74
N LYS A 78 -9.05 -6.57 0.40
CA LYS A 78 -8.78 -7.88 1.00
C LYS A 78 -7.34 -8.34 0.77
N VAL A 79 -6.82 -8.13 -0.44
CA VAL A 79 -5.43 -8.49 -0.76
C VAL A 79 -4.43 -7.65 0.03
N LEU A 80 -4.65 -6.33 0.11
CA LEU A 80 -3.83 -5.44 0.96
C LEU A 80 -3.85 -5.86 2.43
N LEU A 81 -5.04 -6.12 2.97
CA LEU A 81 -5.22 -6.59 4.35
C LEU A 81 -4.52 -7.93 4.58
N SER A 82 -4.60 -8.86 3.63
CA SER A 82 -3.89 -10.15 3.71
C SER A 82 -2.38 -9.96 3.76
N GLY A 83 -1.83 -9.06 2.95
CA GLY A 83 -0.41 -8.72 3.01
C GLY A 83 0.00 -8.06 4.32
N LEU A 84 -0.81 -7.12 4.80
CA LEU A 84 -0.56 -6.43 6.05
C LEU A 84 -0.73 -7.33 7.28
N SER A 85 -1.59 -8.35 7.20
CA SER A 85 -1.72 -9.36 8.25
C SER A 85 -0.42 -10.15 8.47
N GLY A 86 0.45 -10.25 7.47
CA GLY A 86 1.77 -10.84 7.59
C GLY A 86 2.86 -9.85 8.05
N ASN A 87 2.55 -8.54 8.07
CA ASN A 87 3.47 -7.51 8.51
C ASN A 87 3.22 -7.20 10.00
N THR A 88 4.27 -7.26 10.81
CA THR A 88 4.24 -6.96 12.25
C THR A 88 4.64 -5.52 12.60
N THR A 89 5.02 -4.72 11.60
CA THR A 89 5.49 -3.34 11.74
C THR A 89 4.36 -2.33 11.60
N VAL A 90 3.46 -2.54 10.63
CA VAL A 90 2.30 -1.67 10.45
C VAL A 90 1.40 -1.82 11.68
N LYS A 91 1.10 -0.69 12.32
CA LYS A 91 0.23 -0.56 13.50
C LYS A 91 -1.08 0.15 13.17
N VAL A 92 -1.02 1.07 12.21
CA VAL A 92 -2.18 1.87 11.79
C VAL A 92 -2.38 1.69 10.30
N LEU A 93 -3.56 1.22 9.93
CA LEU A 93 -3.99 1.13 8.55
C LEU A 93 -5.34 1.84 8.40
N ASP A 94 -5.34 2.92 7.63
CA ASP A 94 -6.55 3.64 7.23
C ASP A 94 -6.87 3.28 5.78
N LEU A 95 -7.96 2.56 5.54
CA LEU A 95 -8.45 2.31 4.19
C LEU A 95 -9.93 2.63 4.08
N LYS A 96 -10.29 3.28 2.96
CA LYS A 96 -11.67 3.57 2.59
C LYS A 96 -12.02 2.75 1.37
N VAL A 97 -12.84 1.73 1.54
CA VAL A 97 -13.47 1.05 0.40
C VAL A 97 -14.75 1.79 0.04
N ALA A 98 -15.14 1.73 -1.23
CA ALA A 98 -16.25 2.53 -1.77
C ALA A 98 -17.56 2.42 -0.98
N HIS A 99 -17.74 1.35 -0.20
CA HIS A 99 -18.95 1.08 0.58
C HIS A 99 -18.73 0.90 2.10
N ALA A 100 -17.48 1.05 2.60
CA ALA A 100 -17.16 0.90 4.02
C ALA A 100 -15.84 1.57 4.40
N GLN A 101 -15.77 2.09 5.63
CA GLN A 101 -14.52 2.55 6.23
C GLN A 101 -13.97 1.41 7.09
N MET A 102 -12.75 0.97 6.82
CA MET A 102 -12.09 -0.08 7.58
C MET A 102 -10.80 0.48 8.16
N LYS A 103 -10.78 0.67 9.48
CA LYS A 103 -9.56 1.03 10.19
C LYS A 103 -9.05 -0.19 10.93
N LEU A 104 -7.89 -0.70 10.51
CA LEU A 104 -7.21 -1.77 11.22
C LEU A 104 -6.17 -1.14 12.14
N VAL A 105 -6.28 -1.42 13.43
CA VAL A 105 -5.22 -1.13 14.41
C VAL A 105 -4.67 -2.49 14.85
N THR A 106 -3.46 -2.78 14.39
CA THR A 106 -2.71 -3.99 14.74
C THR A 106 -1.91 -3.71 16.00
N THR A 107 -2.13 -4.52 17.04
CA THR A 107 -1.63 -4.34 18.41
C THR A 107 -0.12 -4.50 18.52
#